data_AF-A0A3J4NAQ4-F1
#
_entry.id   AF-A0A3J4NAQ4-F1
#
_cell.length_a   1.000
_cell.length_b   1.000
_cell.length_c   1.000
_cell.angle_alpha   90.00
_cell.angle_beta   90.00
_cell.angle_gamma   90.00
#
_symmetry.space_group_name_H-M   'P 1'
#
loop_
_entity.id
_entity.type
_entity.pdbx_description
1 polymer ?
#
loop_
_entity_poly.entity_id
_entity_poly.type
_entity_poly.pdbx_seq_one_letter_code
_entity_poly.pdbx_strand_id
1 'polypeptide(L)'
;MFPKKLACIFLALLMPFVQVSANDLIFKCDVKNHKQISLHTKSGDVIYSFGRIGEKPEFELSRKKQQIETNFENLSGRYATNSIIIRNGNYSYRLTTSIDRIADIQEPSTSLTVMKNDKDLTTLQCIKGSEVGALIAIDD
;
A
#
# COMPACT_ATOMS: atom_id res chain seq x y z
N MET A 1 -43.05 -27.52 51.56
CA MET A 1 -41.75 -26.85 51.83
C MET A 1 -41.05 -26.68 50.48
N PHE A 2 -41.13 -25.48 49.88
CA PHE A 2 -40.63 -25.20 48.54
C PHE A 2 -39.17 -24.71 48.59
N PRO A 3 -38.24 -25.21 47.77
CA PRO A 3 -36.97 -24.53 47.58
C PRO A 3 -37.14 -23.41 46.54
N LYS A 4 -36.74 -22.21 46.95
CA LYS A 4 -36.73 -20.97 46.17
C LYS A 4 -35.74 -21.10 45.01
N LYS A 5 -36.20 -20.82 43.78
CA LYS A 5 -35.32 -20.69 42.62
C LYS A 5 -34.47 -19.42 42.77
N LEU A 6 -33.17 -19.58 42.95
CA LEU A 6 -32.21 -18.49 42.87
C LEU A 6 -32.04 -18.14 41.38
N ALA A 7 -32.63 -17.02 40.95
CA ALA A 7 -32.41 -16.48 39.62
C ALA A 7 -31.11 -15.66 39.64
N CYS A 8 -30.01 -16.23 39.13
CA CYS A 8 -28.82 -15.47 38.77
C CYS A 8 -29.12 -14.66 37.50
N ILE A 9 -29.41 -13.37 37.67
CA ILE A 9 -29.44 -12.42 36.56
C ILE A 9 -27.98 -12.14 36.17
N PHE A 10 -27.50 -12.81 35.13
CA PHE A 10 -26.23 -12.47 34.48
C PHE A 10 -26.44 -11.19 33.67
N LEU A 11 -26.00 -10.05 34.22
CA LEU A 11 -25.94 -8.78 33.50
C LEU A 11 -24.76 -8.85 32.50
N ALA A 12 -25.05 -9.21 31.25
CA ALA A 12 -24.06 -9.25 30.19
C ALA A 12 -23.60 -7.83 29.84
N LEU A 13 -22.40 -7.46 30.30
CA LEU A 13 -21.67 -6.29 29.82
C LEU A 13 -21.33 -6.49 28.34
N LEU A 14 -22.11 -5.86 27.45
CA LEU A 14 -21.78 -5.70 26.04
C LEU A 14 -20.59 -4.74 25.93
N MET A 15 -19.37 -5.26 26.02
CA MET A 15 -18.19 -4.50 25.58
C MET A 15 -18.27 -4.39 24.05
N PRO A 16 -18.31 -3.17 23.48
CA PRO A 16 -18.17 -3.02 22.04
C PRO A 16 -16.77 -3.49 21.67
N PHE A 17 -16.68 -4.56 20.88
CA PHE A 17 -15.44 -4.96 20.24
C PHE A 17 -15.06 -3.84 19.26
N VAL A 18 -14.18 -2.95 19.70
CA VAL A 18 -13.52 -2.01 18.79
C VAL A 18 -12.58 -2.86 17.93
N GLN A 19 -13.04 -3.24 16.72
CA GLN A 19 -12.17 -3.83 15.72
C GLN A 19 -11.17 -2.76 15.28
N VAL A 20 -10.01 -2.72 15.94
CA VAL A 20 -8.82 -2.05 15.41
C VAL A 20 -8.44 -2.82 14.15
N SER A 21 -8.79 -2.31 12.97
CA SER A 21 -8.24 -2.87 11.73
C SER A 21 -6.74 -2.62 11.75
N ALA A 22 -5.94 -3.68 11.73
CA ALA A 22 -4.50 -3.57 11.53
C ALA A 22 -4.23 -2.84 10.21
N ASN A 23 -3.22 -1.97 10.19
CA ASN A 23 -2.75 -1.39 8.95
C ASN A 23 -1.78 -2.37 8.30
N ASP A 24 -2.20 -3.09 7.27
CA ASP A 24 -1.35 -4.10 6.66
C ASP A 24 -0.47 -3.46 5.59
N LEU A 25 0.83 -3.72 5.65
CA LEU A 25 1.79 -3.25 4.66
C LEU A 25 1.57 -4.01 3.33
N ILE A 26 1.30 -3.28 2.26
CA ILE A 26 1.28 -3.82 0.89
C ILE A 26 2.69 -3.73 0.29
N PHE A 27 3.26 -2.52 0.32
CA PHE A 27 4.55 -2.24 -0.28
C PHE A 27 5.19 -1.03 0.38
N LYS A 28 6.52 -1.03 0.49
CA LYS A 28 7.30 0.18 0.76
C LYS A 28 8.67 0.10 0.11
N CYS A 29 9.28 1.24 -0.14
CA CYS A 29 10.69 1.35 -0.48
C CYS A 29 11.26 2.70 -0.03
N ASP A 30 12.55 2.74 0.23
CA ASP A 30 13.25 3.98 0.53
C ASP A 30 13.71 4.64 -0.76
N VAL A 31 13.75 5.97 -0.77
CA VAL A 31 14.31 6.79 -1.85
C VAL A 31 15.38 7.73 -1.29
N LYS A 32 16.09 8.45 -2.17
CA LYS A 32 17.10 9.43 -1.75
C LYS A 32 16.54 10.45 -0.75
N ASN A 33 17.45 11.06 0.03
CA ASN A 33 17.15 12.08 1.04
C ASN A 33 16.35 11.58 2.24
N HIS A 34 16.55 10.30 2.62
CA HIS A 34 15.91 9.69 3.80
C HIS A 34 14.38 9.76 3.75
N LYS A 35 13.82 9.58 2.55
CA LYS A 35 12.38 9.53 2.31
C LYS A 35 11.95 8.11 1.96
N GLN A 36 10.68 7.82 2.15
CA GLN A 36 10.06 6.53 1.85
C GLN A 36 8.77 6.73 1.08
N ILE A 37 8.47 5.77 0.23
CA ILE A 37 7.17 5.56 -0.38
C ILE A 37 6.54 4.36 0.31
N SER A 38 5.28 4.44 0.72
CA SER A 38 4.56 3.30 1.28
C SER A 38 3.11 3.19 0.81
N LEU A 39 2.63 1.95 0.80
CA LEU A 39 1.26 1.54 0.56
C LEU A 39 0.83 0.65 1.72
N HIS A 40 -0.26 1.01 2.37
CA HIS A 40 -0.88 0.21 3.44
C HIS A 40 -2.36 0.08 3.19
N THR A 41 -2.97 -1.00 3.66
CA THR A 41 -4.42 -1.04 3.84
C THR A 41 -4.80 -0.38 5.17
N LYS A 42 -5.92 0.32 5.21
CA LYS A 42 -6.52 0.82 6.44
C LYS A 42 -8.02 0.92 6.27
N SER A 43 -8.77 0.16 7.08
CA SER A 43 -10.23 0.19 7.07
C SER A 43 -10.86 -0.04 5.68
N GLY A 44 -10.22 -0.86 4.84
CA GLY A 44 -10.67 -1.19 3.48
C GLY A 44 -10.18 -0.24 2.38
N ASP A 45 -9.53 0.87 2.73
CA ASP A 45 -8.88 1.77 1.78
C ASP A 45 -7.39 1.44 1.65
N VAL A 46 -6.80 1.83 0.52
CA VAL A 46 -5.35 1.85 0.31
C VAL A 46 -4.84 3.26 0.59
N ILE A 47 -3.89 3.34 1.52
CA ILE A 47 -3.21 4.56 1.93
C ILE A 47 -1.85 4.61 1.25
N TYR A 48 -1.69 5.55 0.33
CA TYR A 48 -0.40 5.91 -0.24
C TYR A 48 0.22 7.05 0.57
N SER A 49 1.49 6.89 0.93
CA SER A 49 2.22 7.93 1.65
C SER A 49 3.62 8.16 1.09
N PHE A 50 4.07 9.40 1.20
CA PHE A 50 5.43 9.83 0.87
C PHE A 50 5.92 10.82 1.93
N GLY A 51 7.13 10.62 2.44
CA GLY A 51 7.70 11.52 3.44
C GLY A 51 9.01 11.00 4.02
N ARG A 52 9.54 11.72 5.00
CA ARG A 52 10.74 11.29 5.74
C ARG A 52 10.47 10.05 6.59
N ILE A 53 11.46 9.17 6.64
CA ILE A 53 11.39 7.95 7.45
C ILE A 53 11.31 8.32 8.93
N GLY A 54 10.37 7.72 9.66
CA GLY A 54 10.16 7.96 11.09
C GLY A 54 9.44 9.27 11.43
N GLU A 55 9.03 10.06 10.43
CA GLU A 55 8.26 11.30 10.61
C GLU A 55 6.83 11.14 10.06
N LYS A 56 5.97 12.15 10.32
CA LYS A 56 4.66 12.23 9.68
C LYS A 56 4.85 12.35 8.15
N PRO A 57 4.05 11.63 7.33
CA PRO A 57 4.12 11.77 5.88
C PRO A 57 3.95 13.23 5.43
N GLU A 58 4.77 13.63 4.46
CA GLU A 58 4.65 14.94 3.81
C GLU A 58 3.46 14.98 2.86
N PHE A 59 3.09 13.81 2.34
CA PHE A 59 1.96 13.62 1.46
C PHE A 59 1.29 12.27 1.77
N GLU A 60 -0.03 12.27 1.82
CA GLU A 60 -0.83 11.07 2.04
C GLU A 60 -2.11 11.14 1.20
N LEU A 61 -2.50 10.02 0.59
CA LEU A 61 -3.78 9.86 -0.10
C LEU A 61 -4.43 8.56 0.34
N SER A 62 -5.71 8.66 0.73
CA SER A 62 -6.59 7.49 0.85
C SER A 62 -7.36 7.30 -0.44
N ARG A 63 -7.39 6.08 -0.97
CA ARG A 63 -8.24 5.70 -2.10
C ARG A 63 -8.87 4.34 -1.83
N LYS A 64 -10.10 4.17 -2.29
CA LYS A 64 -10.66 2.82 -2.37
C LYS A 64 -9.85 2.00 -3.37
N LYS A 65 -9.70 0.71 -3.10
CA LYS A 65 -9.02 -0.24 -4.02
C LYS A 65 -9.53 -0.13 -5.45
N GLN A 66 -10.86 0.00 -5.65
CA GLN A 66 -11.49 0.12 -6.97
C GLN A 66 -11.17 1.43 -7.72
N GLN A 67 -10.56 2.42 -7.05
CA GLN A 67 -10.14 3.69 -7.66
C GLN A 67 -8.66 3.68 -8.07
N ILE A 68 -7.93 2.60 -7.76
CA ILE A 68 -6.54 2.45 -8.13
C ILE A 68 -6.48 1.66 -9.44
N GLU A 69 -5.88 2.25 -10.46
CA GLU A 69 -5.68 1.56 -11.73
C GLU A 69 -4.49 0.62 -11.56
N THR A 70 -4.68 -0.65 -11.90
CA THR A 70 -3.63 -1.67 -11.86
C THR A 70 -3.28 -2.11 -13.27
N ASN A 71 -1.99 -2.39 -13.48
CA ASN A 71 -1.51 -3.02 -14.70
C ASN A 71 -0.42 -4.01 -14.32
N PHE A 72 -0.81 -5.27 -14.12
CA PHE A 72 0.03 -6.34 -13.61
C PHE A 72 0.39 -7.36 -14.68
N GLU A 73 1.45 -8.12 -14.42
CA GLU A 73 1.93 -9.23 -15.24
C GLU A 73 2.26 -8.83 -16.69
N ASN A 74 2.65 -7.58 -16.89
CA ASN A 74 2.99 -7.08 -18.21
C ASN A 74 4.38 -7.56 -18.63
N LEU A 75 4.44 -8.21 -19.78
CA LEU A 75 5.69 -8.67 -20.36
C LEU A 75 6.11 -7.75 -21.50
N SER A 76 7.30 -7.14 -21.37
CA SER A 76 7.88 -6.29 -22.41
C SER A 76 9.35 -6.62 -22.58
N GLY A 77 9.68 -7.28 -23.70
CA GLY A 77 11.01 -7.80 -23.96
C GLY A 77 11.49 -8.71 -22.82
N ARG A 78 12.63 -8.36 -22.21
CA ARG A 78 13.23 -9.12 -21.11
C ARG A 78 12.60 -8.85 -19.73
N TYR A 79 11.73 -7.84 -19.61
CA TYR A 79 11.20 -7.39 -18.33
C TYR A 79 9.76 -7.89 -18.08
N ALA A 80 9.48 -8.25 -16.83
CA ALA A 80 8.13 -8.36 -16.28
C ALA A 80 7.86 -7.09 -15.45
N THR A 81 6.70 -6.48 -15.65
CA THR A 81 6.35 -5.22 -14.99
C THR A 81 4.99 -5.29 -14.33
N ASN A 82 4.92 -4.70 -13.14
CA ASN A 82 3.70 -4.47 -12.37
C ASN A 82 3.61 -2.98 -12.08
N SER A 83 2.43 -2.39 -12.24
CA SER A 83 2.25 -0.99 -11.88
C SER A 83 0.87 -0.71 -11.30
N ILE A 84 0.83 0.31 -10.47
CA ILE A 84 -0.40 0.92 -9.99
C ILE A 84 -0.38 2.42 -10.28
N ILE A 85 -1.55 3.02 -10.46
CA ILE A 85 -1.71 4.47 -10.65
C ILE A 85 -2.74 4.99 -9.66
N ILE A 86 -2.32 5.96 -8.85
CA ILE A 86 -3.15 6.64 -7.87
C ILE A 86 -3.40 8.06 -8.35
N ARG A 87 -4.66 8.42 -8.62
CA ARG A 87 -5.02 9.76 -9.12
C ARG A 87 -5.40 10.73 -8.01
N ASN A 88 -5.01 12.00 -8.17
CA ASN A 88 -5.40 13.13 -7.33
C ASN A 88 -5.60 14.40 -8.17
N GLY A 89 -6.82 14.61 -8.67
CA GLY A 89 -7.12 15.72 -9.60
C GLY A 89 -6.33 15.57 -10.90
N ASN A 90 -5.57 16.60 -11.27
CA ASN A 90 -4.70 16.58 -12.44
C ASN A 90 -3.34 15.89 -12.21
N TYR A 91 -3.05 15.44 -10.99
CA TYR A 91 -1.83 14.69 -10.68
C TYR A 91 -2.11 13.19 -10.63
N SER A 92 -1.13 12.39 -11.03
CA SER A 92 -1.12 10.95 -10.81
C SER A 92 0.24 10.46 -10.32
N TYR A 93 0.21 9.40 -9.52
CA TYR A 93 1.35 8.78 -8.88
C TYR A 93 1.41 7.33 -9.35
N ARG A 94 2.36 7.05 -10.25
CA ARG A 94 2.53 5.73 -10.85
C ARG A 94 3.69 5.02 -10.20
N LEU A 95 3.42 3.96 -9.44
CA LEU A 95 4.43 3.04 -8.97
C LEU A 95 4.61 1.94 -10.01
N THR A 96 5.83 1.71 -10.46
CA THR A 96 6.16 0.66 -11.41
C THR A 96 7.32 -0.16 -10.88
N THR A 97 7.07 -1.45 -10.68
CA THR A 97 8.09 -2.46 -10.38
C THR A 97 8.42 -3.22 -11.66
N SER A 98 9.70 -3.38 -11.95
CA SER A 98 10.22 -4.15 -13.07
C SER A 98 11.18 -5.23 -12.57
N ILE A 99 11.11 -6.42 -13.15
CA ILE A 99 12.04 -7.52 -12.90
C ILE A 99 12.62 -7.98 -14.24
N ASP A 100 13.94 -8.08 -14.31
CA ASP A 100 14.65 -8.69 -15.44
C ASP A 100 14.52 -10.21 -15.38
N ARG A 101 13.71 -10.78 -16.28
CA ARG A 101 13.31 -12.20 -16.21
C ARG A 101 14.41 -13.17 -16.65
N ILE A 102 15.49 -12.66 -17.24
CA ILE A 102 16.60 -13.46 -17.78
C ILE A 102 17.92 -13.17 -17.06
N ALA A 103 17.92 -12.31 -16.05
CA ALA A 103 19.10 -12.10 -15.21
C ALA A 103 19.31 -13.31 -14.29
N ASP A 104 20.58 -13.59 -13.96
CA ASP A 104 20.95 -14.64 -13.00
C ASP A 104 20.31 -14.40 -11.62
N ILE A 105 20.21 -13.12 -11.23
CA ILE A 105 19.53 -12.69 -10.01
C ILE A 105 18.39 -11.75 -10.42
N GLN A 106 17.16 -12.16 -10.13
CA GLN A 106 15.94 -11.43 -10.48
C GLN A 106 15.54 -10.49 -9.34
N GLU A 107 16.21 -9.34 -9.25
CA GLU A 107 15.88 -8.31 -8.26
C GLU A 107 14.85 -7.33 -8.82
N PRO A 108 13.84 -6.93 -8.02
CA PRO A 108 12.92 -5.89 -8.42
C PRO A 108 13.63 -4.54 -8.48
N SER A 109 13.27 -3.74 -9.48
CA SER A 109 13.56 -2.31 -9.53
C SER A 109 12.25 -1.56 -9.56
N THR A 110 12.00 -0.77 -8.51
CA THR A 110 10.75 -0.01 -8.39
C THR A 110 11.00 1.50 -8.51
N SER A 111 10.08 2.20 -9.17
CA SER A 111 10.10 3.65 -9.29
C SER A 111 8.72 4.25 -9.10
N LEU A 112 8.69 5.49 -8.62
CA LEU A 112 7.51 6.35 -8.58
C LEU A 112 7.66 7.44 -9.63
N THR A 113 6.82 7.43 -10.64
CA THR A 113 6.67 8.54 -11.59
C THR A 113 5.49 9.42 -11.17
N VAL A 114 5.75 10.70 -10.94
CA VAL A 114 4.72 11.71 -10.67
C VAL A 114 4.40 12.42 -11.97
N MET A 115 3.11 12.48 -12.31
CA MET A 115 2.64 13.06 -13.56
C MET A 115 1.63 14.18 -13.30
N LYS A 116 1.55 15.14 -14.21
CA LYS A 116 0.50 16.17 -14.25
C LYS A 116 -0.08 16.28 -15.64
N ASN A 117 -1.40 16.14 -15.76
CA ASN A 117 -2.11 16.07 -17.05
C ASN A 117 -1.44 15.04 -17.99
N ASP A 118 -1.16 13.85 -17.45
CA ASP A 118 -0.52 12.72 -18.12
C ASP A 118 0.90 12.99 -18.66
N LYS A 119 1.56 14.07 -18.23
CA LYS A 119 2.97 14.36 -18.52
C LYS A 119 3.83 14.10 -17.30
N ASP A 120 4.94 13.39 -17.49
CA ASP A 120 5.91 13.12 -16.44
C ASP A 120 6.51 14.42 -15.91
N LEU A 121 6.45 14.60 -14.58
CA LEU A 121 7.10 15.70 -13.87
C LEU A 121 8.43 15.29 -13.27
N THR A 122 8.47 14.11 -12.65
CA THR A 122 9.67 13.56 -12.02
C THR A 122 9.51 12.06 -11.78
N THR A 123 10.65 11.38 -11.62
CA THR A 123 10.71 9.98 -11.25
C THR A 123 11.65 9.81 -10.06
N LEU A 124 11.16 9.14 -9.02
CA LEU A 124 11.95 8.73 -7.85
C LEU A 124 12.24 7.24 -7.95
N GLN A 125 13.51 6.87 -7.87
CA GLN A 125 13.94 5.48 -7.87
C GLN A 125 14.02 4.97 -6.43
N CYS A 126 13.46 3.78 -6.19
CA CYS A 126 13.68 3.07 -4.94
C CYS A 126 15.18 2.72 -4.83
N ILE A 127 15.70 2.78 -3.61
CA ILE A 127 17.04 2.30 -3.29
C ILE A 127 17.00 0.77 -3.37
N LYS A 128 17.90 0.20 -4.16
CA LYS A 128 17.98 -1.25 -4.37
C LYS A 128 18.04 -2.00 -3.03
N GLY A 129 17.13 -2.95 -2.85
CA GLY A 129 17.06 -3.81 -1.65
C GLY A 129 16.33 -3.16 -0.47
N SER A 130 15.76 -1.96 -0.65
CA SER A 130 14.88 -1.33 0.35
C SER A 130 13.41 -1.73 0.16
N GLU A 131 13.07 -2.36 -0.96
CA GLU A 131 11.73 -2.83 -1.26
C GLU A 131 11.28 -3.90 -0.25
N VAL A 132 10.09 -3.71 0.32
CA VAL A 132 9.41 -4.69 1.17
C VAL A 132 7.97 -4.82 0.67
N GLY A 133 7.53 -6.06 0.43
CA GLY A 133 6.22 -6.35 -0.16
C GLY A 133 6.23 -6.25 -1.69
N ALA A 134 5.04 -6.26 -2.30
CA ALA A 134 4.89 -6.26 -3.74
C ALA A 134 3.62 -5.50 -4.15
N LEU A 135 3.66 -4.76 -5.27
CA LEU A 135 2.51 -4.00 -5.75
C LEU A 135 1.28 -4.87 -6.07
N ILE A 136 1.50 -6.13 -6.48
CA ILE A 136 0.43 -7.07 -6.80
C ILE A 136 -0.39 -7.46 -5.56
N ALA A 137 0.19 -7.37 -4.36
CA ALA A 137 -0.50 -7.66 -3.10
C ALA A 137 -1.57 -6.61 -2.75
N ILE A 138 -1.74 -5.57 -3.57
CA ILE A 138 -2.90 -4.68 -3.45
C ILE A 138 -4.21 -5.41 -3.74
N ASP A 139 -4.15 -6.51 -4.51
CA ASP A 139 -5.31 -7.31 -4.93
C ASP A 139 -5.69 -8.42 -3.95
N ASP A 140 -4.86 -8.70 -2.94
CA ASP A 140 -5.17 -9.58 -1.82
C ASP A 140 -6.28 -9.00 -0.91
#